data_AF-A0A1C5JZH8-F1
#
_entry.id   AF-A0A1C5JZH8-F1
#
_cell.length_a   1.000
_cell.length_b   1.000
_cell.length_c   1.000
_cell.angle_alpha   90.00
_cell.angle_beta   90.00
_cell.angle_gamma   90.00
#
_symmetry.space_group_name_H-M   'P 1'
#
loop_
_entity.id
_entity.type
_entity.pdbx_description
1 polymer ?
#
loop_
_entity_poly.entity_id
_entity_poly.type
_entity_poly.pdbx_seq_one_letter_code
_entity_poly.pdbx_strand_id
1 'polypeptide(L)'
;MGRAMRSLVAAVVAGVLVAGCASTGGLDGDLGDDWAAMPPAGPFTPVAGVCQVADFTPAVGLPAYAPVGCDLPHRVETVHVGAFTVDRAAPPALGSPEMRGAFTECDTRARGYVGDDWRAGRLRLAVAVPTGTGWTAGSRWYRCDLTELNTVEVAAVVVTRTGSLRDALKPPSPLRLGCQRTGQDRGRVQRLTPVDCAVAHDAEFAGVWVAPDRPYPKKPADWAPLYAGCFDAVARFAGVPADGSLRYRSDVVVRPPGAGRWGVGDRGVRCYLWLSNRTVTGSLKAAGPARLPVRTR
;
A
#
# COMPACT_ATOMS: atom_id res chain seq x y z
N MET A 1 7.68 -86.95 -14.37
CA MET A 1 6.54 -86.09 -14.81
C MET A 1 6.45 -84.74 -14.11
N GLY A 2 6.83 -84.59 -12.82
CA GLY A 2 6.68 -83.31 -12.09
C GLY A 2 7.62 -82.14 -12.45
N ARG A 3 8.82 -82.39 -12.99
CA ARG A 3 9.75 -81.32 -13.40
C ARG A 3 9.37 -80.65 -14.72
N ALA A 4 8.93 -81.44 -15.71
CA ALA A 4 8.49 -80.92 -17.01
C ALA A 4 7.24 -80.03 -16.90
N MET A 5 6.28 -80.40 -16.03
CA MET A 5 5.08 -79.61 -15.78
C MET A 5 5.38 -78.26 -15.11
N ARG A 6 6.35 -78.22 -14.19
CA ARG A 6 6.76 -76.98 -13.50
C ARG A 6 7.48 -76.01 -14.42
N SER A 7 8.33 -76.50 -15.32
CA SER A 7 9.00 -75.67 -16.33
C SER A 7 8.03 -75.08 -17.35
N LEU A 8 6.97 -75.83 -17.72
CA LEU A 8 5.95 -75.35 -18.65
C LEU A 8 5.07 -74.26 -18.02
N VAL A 9 4.67 -74.43 -16.75
CA VAL A 9 3.91 -73.42 -16.01
C VAL A 9 4.72 -72.14 -15.80
N ALA A 10 6.01 -72.24 -15.48
CA ALA A 10 6.88 -71.07 -15.33
C ALA A 10 7.06 -70.31 -16.65
N ALA A 11 7.20 -71.01 -17.78
CA ALA A 11 7.31 -70.38 -19.10
C ALA A 11 6.00 -69.71 -19.54
N VAL A 12 4.84 -70.31 -19.25
CA VAL A 12 3.52 -69.72 -19.55
C VAL A 12 3.26 -68.49 -18.67
N VAL A 13 3.58 -68.54 -17.37
CA VAL A 13 3.41 -67.38 -16.46
C VAL A 13 4.35 -66.24 -16.85
N ALA A 14 5.60 -66.54 -17.24
CA ALA A 14 6.52 -65.51 -17.73
C ALA A 14 6.04 -64.90 -19.07
N GLY A 15 5.48 -65.70 -19.99
CA GLY A 15 4.93 -65.20 -21.25
C GLY A 15 3.71 -64.29 -21.07
N VAL A 16 2.83 -64.59 -20.12
CA VAL A 16 1.64 -63.76 -19.83
C VAL A 16 2.00 -62.44 -19.15
N LEU A 17 3.05 -62.41 -18.31
CA LEU A 17 3.51 -61.18 -17.65
C LEU A 17 4.21 -60.20 -18.61
N VAL A 18 4.83 -60.68 -19.69
CA VAL A 18 5.50 -59.80 -20.67
C VAL A 18 4.50 -59.24 -21.69
N ALA A 19 3.43 -59.97 -22.02
CA ALA A 19 2.40 -59.49 -22.95
C ALA A 19 1.51 -58.38 -22.36
N GLY A 20 1.37 -58.31 -21.03
CA GLY A 20 0.57 -57.29 -20.34
C GLY A 20 1.16 -55.88 -20.36
N CYS A 21 2.45 -55.72 -20.66
CA CYS A 21 3.10 -54.41 -20.79
C CYS A 21 3.25 -53.95 -22.25
N ALA A 22 2.77 -54.74 -23.22
CA ALA A 22 2.89 -54.44 -24.65
C ALA A 22 1.56 -53.98 -25.28
N SER A 23 0.46 -53.88 -24.52
CA SER A 23 -0.77 -53.29 -25.03
C SER A 23 -0.66 -51.76 -25.08
N THR A 24 -0.14 -51.25 -26.18
CA THR A 24 -0.16 -49.82 -26.58
C THR A 24 -1.57 -49.39 -27.04
N GLY A 25 -2.62 -49.92 -26.42
CA GLY A 25 -4.00 -49.56 -26.72
C GLY A 25 -4.28 -48.12 -26.28
N GLY A 26 -3.96 -47.16 -27.16
CA GLY A 26 -4.08 -45.72 -26.92
C GLY A 26 -2.78 -44.97 -26.66
N LEU A 27 -1.62 -45.56 -26.96
CA LEU A 27 -0.32 -44.86 -26.94
C LEU A 27 0.37 -45.16 -28.26
N ASP A 28 0.02 -44.40 -29.30
CA ASP A 28 0.67 -44.46 -30.62
C ASP A 28 2.11 -43.89 -30.61
N GLY A 29 2.52 -43.31 -29.48
CA GLY A 29 3.85 -42.72 -29.30
C GLY A 29 3.96 -41.31 -29.87
N ASP A 30 2.84 -40.75 -30.35
CA ASP A 30 2.76 -39.35 -30.76
C ASP A 30 2.30 -38.51 -29.55
N LEU A 31 3.19 -37.66 -29.07
CA LEU A 31 2.89 -36.75 -27.96
C LEU A 31 2.24 -35.45 -28.46
N GLY A 32 1.87 -35.36 -29.75
CA GLY A 32 1.43 -34.13 -30.41
C GLY A 32 -0.02 -34.11 -30.90
N ASP A 33 -0.67 -35.26 -31.07
CA ASP A 33 -1.96 -35.38 -31.76
C ASP A 33 -3.16 -35.67 -30.83
N ASP A 34 -2.92 -36.31 -29.68
CA ASP A 34 -3.97 -36.63 -28.69
C ASP A 34 -4.16 -35.57 -27.58
N TRP A 35 -3.41 -34.46 -27.62
CA TRP A 35 -3.59 -33.37 -26.67
C TRP A 35 -4.67 -32.41 -27.15
N ALA A 36 -5.75 -32.31 -26.39
CA ALA A 36 -6.71 -31.22 -26.57
C ALA A 36 -5.95 -29.88 -26.55
N ALA A 37 -6.20 -29.03 -27.55
CA ALA A 37 -5.61 -27.70 -27.60
C ALA A 37 -5.89 -26.99 -26.27
N MET A 38 -4.84 -26.47 -25.62
CA MET A 38 -5.01 -25.72 -24.38
C MET A 38 -6.02 -24.59 -24.61
N PRO A 39 -6.98 -24.38 -23.69
CA PRO A 39 -7.89 -23.28 -23.80
C PRO A 39 -7.10 -21.97 -23.89
N PRO A 40 -7.60 -20.96 -24.64
CA PRO A 40 -6.95 -19.67 -24.73
C PRO A 40 -6.75 -19.10 -23.32
N ALA A 41 -5.59 -18.49 -23.08
CA ALA A 41 -5.28 -17.87 -21.80
C ALA A 41 -6.36 -16.84 -21.44
N GLY A 42 -7.11 -17.14 -20.38
CA GLY A 42 -8.20 -16.29 -19.91
C GLY A 42 -7.71 -15.15 -19.01
N PRO A 43 -8.61 -14.20 -18.70
CA PRO A 43 -8.30 -13.12 -17.76
C PRO A 43 -8.07 -13.69 -16.36
N PHE A 44 -7.00 -13.23 -15.71
CA PHE A 44 -6.74 -13.50 -14.30
C PHE A 44 -7.19 -12.32 -13.44
N THR A 45 -7.74 -12.62 -12.25
CA THR A 45 -8.11 -11.62 -11.23
C THR A 45 -7.47 -11.99 -9.87
N PRO A 46 -6.67 -11.11 -9.26
CA PRO A 46 -6.12 -11.28 -7.92
C PRO A 46 -7.18 -11.39 -6.84
N VAL A 47 -6.79 -11.96 -5.70
CA VAL A 47 -7.63 -12.09 -4.51
C VAL A 47 -7.31 -10.95 -3.53
N ALA A 48 -8.31 -10.43 -2.84
CA ALA A 48 -8.13 -9.48 -1.74
C ALA A 48 -7.86 -10.22 -0.41
N GLY A 49 -7.23 -9.54 0.54
CA GLY A 49 -6.87 -10.10 1.86
C GLY A 49 -5.64 -11.01 1.83
N VAL A 50 -4.86 -10.99 0.75
CA VAL A 50 -3.60 -11.75 0.63
C VAL A 50 -2.40 -10.82 0.72
N CYS A 51 -1.25 -11.38 1.09
CA CYS A 51 0.00 -10.67 1.24
C CYS A 51 1.01 -11.06 0.15
N GLN A 52 2.00 -10.21 -0.13
CA GLN A 52 3.04 -10.44 -1.14
C GLN A 52 4.42 -10.20 -0.54
N VAL A 53 5.35 -11.12 -0.82
CA VAL A 53 6.75 -11.02 -0.37
C VAL A 53 7.50 -9.93 -1.14
N ALA A 54 7.19 -9.77 -2.43
CA ALA A 54 7.82 -8.77 -3.29
C ALA A 54 7.34 -7.35 -2.96
N ASP A 55 8.14 -6.36 -3.34
CA ASP A 55 7.73 -4.95 -3.29
C ASP A 55 6.57 -4.66 -4.26
N PHE A 56 5.84 -3.59 -3.96
CA PHE A 56 4.78 -3.10 -4.83
C PHE A 56 5.30 -2.80 -6.24
N THR A 57 4.55 -3.25 -7.25
CA THR A 57 4.74 -2.87 -8.65
C THR A 57 3.42 -2.33 -9.21
N PRO A 58 3.45 -1.26 -10.02
CA PRO A 58 2.22 -0.63 -10.52
C PRO A 58 1.48 -1.47 -11.58
N ALA A 59 2.18 -2.40 -12.24
CA ALA A 59 1.62 -3.33 -13.21
C ALA A 59 1.98 -4.76 -12.83
N VAL A 60 0.99 -5.63 -12.62
CA VAL A 60 1.19 -7.01 -12.17
C VAL A 60 0.62 -7.98 -13.19
N GLY A 61 1.47 -8.91 -13.63
CA GLY A 61 1.07 -10.06 -14.44
C GLY A 61 0.95 -11.31 -13.59
N LEU A 62 0.29 -12.34 -14.12
CA LEU A 62 0.11 -13.62 -13.42
C LEU A 62 1.43 -14.25 -12.91
N PRO A 63 2.56 -14.25 -13.65
CA PRO A 63 3.81 -14.82 -13.15
C PRO A 63 4.41 -14.11 -11.93
N ALA A 64 4.09 -12.82 -11.74
CA ALA A 64 4.53 -12.03 -10.59
C ALA A 64 3.56 -12.11 -9.40
N TYR A 65 2.40 -12.77 -9.57
CA TYR A 65 1.41 -12.94 -8.52
C TYR A 65 1.68 -14.23 -7.76
N ALA A 66 2.37 -14.10 -6.63
CA ALA A 66 2.73 -15.20 -5.74
C ALA A 66 2.29 -14.86 -4.30
N PRO A 67 0.98 -14.90 -4.01
CA PRO A 67 0.47 -14.51 -2.71
C PRO A 67 0.95 -15.47 -1.61
N VAL A 68 1.17 -14.92 -0.43
CA VAL A 68 1.46 -15.64 0.82
C VAL A 68 0.42 -15.28 1.88
N GLY A 69 0.33 -16.13 2.91
CA GLY A 69 -0.39 -15.79 4.14
C GLY A 69 0.23 -14.58 4.83
N CYS A 70 -0.59 -13.72 5.43
CA CYS A 70 -0.09 -12.53 6.11
C CYS A 70 0.61 -12.85 7.45
N ASP A 71 0.52 -14.08 7.93
CA ASP A 71 1.32 -14.65 9.01
C ASP A 71 2.77 -14.94 8.60
N LEU A 72 3.08 -14.90 7.30
CA LEU A 72 4.43 -14.99 6.78
C LEU A 72 5.04 -13.60 6.55
N PRO A 73 6.39 -13.48 6.57
CA PRO A 73 7.06 -12.23 6.24
C PRO A 73 6.68 -11.72 4.85
N HIS A 74 6.12 -10.51 4.78
CA HIS A 74 5.65 -9.90 3.54
C HIS A 74 5.88 -8.38 3.57
N ARG A 75 5.70 -7.74 2.41
CA ARG A 75 5.95 -6.30 2.21
C ARG A 75 4.70 -5.54 1.76
N VAL A 76 3.78 -6.23 1.11
CA VAL A 76 2.54 -5.67 0.56
C VAL A 76 1.35 -6.49 1.04
N GLU A 77 0.26 -5.82 1.37
CA GLU A 77 -1.04 -6.45 1.62
C GLU A 77 -2.09 -5.88 0.67
N THR A 78 -2.75 -6.75 -0.08
CA THR A 78 -3.83 -6.37 -1.00
C THR A 78 -5.13 -6.28 -0.22
N VAL A 79 -5.53 -5.08 0.17
CA VAL A 79 -6.71 -4.88 1.03
C VAL A 79 -8.02 -4.92 0.26
N HIS A 80 -7.99 -4.68 -1.05
CA HIS A 80 -9.16 -4.70 -1.91
C HIS A 80 -8.76 -4.97 -3.36
N VAL A 81 -9.67 -5.60 -4.11
CA VAL A 81 -9.58 -5.77 -5.56
C VAL A 81 -10.91 -5.29 -6.15
N GLY A 82 -10.84 -4.29 -7.03
CA GLY A 82 -11.97 -3.78 -7.78
C GLY A 82 -11.80 -4.05 -9.27
N ALA A 83 -12.73 -3.54 -10.08
CA ALA A 83 -12.70 -3.70 -11.53
C ALA A 83 -13.00 -2.39 -12.26
N PHE A 84 -12.23 -2.11 -13.29
CA PHE A 84 -12.53 -1.10 -14.28
C PHE A 84 -13.71 -1.53 -15.15
N THR A 85 -14.65 -0.63 -15.35
CA THR A 85 -15.79 -0.81 -16.27
C THR A 85 -15.55 -0.20 -17.64
N VAL A 86 -14.34 0.31 -17.89
CA VAL A 86 -14.01 1.00 -19.14
C VAL A 86 -13.57 0.04 -20.23
N ASP A 87 -14.09 0.27 -21.43
CA ASP A 87 -13.63 -0.36 -22.65
C ASP A 87 -12.53 0.48 -23.30
N ARG A 88 -11.29 0.00 -23.23
CA ARG A 88 -10.10 0.65 -23.81
C ARG A 88 -9.03 -0.37 -24.13
N ALA A 89 -8.16 -0.03 -25.07
CA ALA A 89 -7.12 -0.93 -25.56
C ALA A 89 -5.96 -1.19 -24.56
N ALA A 90 -5.75 -0.29 -23.58
CA ALA A 90 -4.66 -0.38 -22.63
C ALA A 90 -5.11 -0.04 -21.20
N PRO A 91 -4.39 -0.49 -20.15
CA PRO A 91 -4.68 -0.11 -18.77
C PRO A 91 -4.76 1.42 -18.60
N PRO A 92 -5.61 1.93 -17.70
CA PRO A 92 -5.69 3.37 -17.44
C PRO A 92 -4.35 3.98 -17.09
N ALA A 93 -3.98 5.06 -17.81
CA ALA A 93 -2.74 5.78 -17.54
C ALA A 93 -2.76 6.46 -16.16
N LEU A 94 -1.59 6.70 -15.59
CA LEU A 94 -1.45 7.50 -14.38
C LEU A 94 -2.08 8.90 -14.59
N GLY A 95 -2.91 9.32 -13.65
CA GLY A 95 -3.62 10.60 -13.72
C GLY A 95 -4.84 10.63 -14.64
N SER A 96 -5.23 9.50 -15.25
CA SER A 96 -6.52 9.38 -15.91
C SER A 96 -7.68 9.46 -14.89
N PRO A 97 -8.90 9.89 -15.30
CA PRO A 97 -10.07 9.89 -14.44
C PRO A 97 -10.37 8.51 -13.82
N GLU A 98 -10.14 7.43 -14.56
CA GLU A 98 -10.42 6.07 -14.09
C GLU A 98 -9.42 5.64 -13.03
N MET A 99 -8.14 5.97 -13.20
CA MET A 99 -7.13 5.71 -12.17
C MET A 99 -7.40 6.51 -10.90
N ARG A 100 -7.88 7.76 -11.02
CA ARG A 100 -8.34 8.55 -9.87
C ARG A 100 -9.54 7.92 -9.18
N GLY A 101 -10.52 7.44 -9.93
CA GLY A 101 -11.67 6.70 -9.40
C GLY A 101 -11.26 5.45 -8.63
N ALA A 102 -10.35 4.64 -9.19
CA ALA A 102 -9.79 3.47 -8.52
C ALA A 102 -9.06 3.87 -7.22
N PHE A 103 -8.26 4.93 -7.24
CA PHE A 103 -7.60 5.43 -6.03
C PHE A 103 -8.61 5.90 -4.97
N THR A 104 -9.69 6.60 -5.35
CA THR A 104 -10.74 7.03 -4.41
C THR A 104 -11.41 5.84 -3.72
N GLU A 105 -11.71 4.77 -4.46
CA GLU A 105 -12.21 3.54 -3.83
C GLU A 105 -11.13 2.93 -2.92
N CYS A 106 -9.90 2.79 -3.41
CA CYS A 106 -8.81 2.25 -2.62
C CYS A 106 -8.57 3.03 -1.32
N ASP A 107 -8.68 4.36 -1.36
CA ASP A 107 -8.56 5.23 -0.18
C ASP A 107 -9.64 4.89 0.84
N THR A 108 -10.90 4.79 0.40
CA THR A 108 -12.03 4.43 1.25
C THR A 108 -11.88 3.03 1.85
N ARG A 109 -11.52 2.04 1.02
CA ARG A 109 -11.35 0.64 1.44
C ARG A 109 -10.17 0.49 2.41
N ALA A 110 -9.05 1.15 2.12
CA ALA A 110 -7.88 1.14 3.00
C ALA A 110 -8.19 1.73 4.37
N ARG A 111 -8.92 2.87 4.43
CA ARG A 111 -9.34 3.48 5.70
C ARG A 111 -10.18 2.53 6.54
N GLY A 112 -11.18 1.89 5.94
CA GLY A 112 -12.00 0.89 6.60
C GLY A 112 -11.20 -0.34 7.05
N TYR A 113 -10.22 -0.77 6.24
CA TYR A 113 -9.38 -1.93 6.53
C TYR A 113 -8.48 -1.72 7.74
N VAL A 114 -7.78 -0.58 7.81
CA VAL A 114 -6.81 -0.30 8.88
C VAL A 114 -7.45 0.34 10.12
N GLY A 115 -8.70 0.80 10.01
CA GLY A 115 -9.48 1.37 11.11
C GLY A 115 -9.27 2.88 11.36
N ASP A 116 -8.55 3.59 10.49
CA ASP A 116 -8.40 5.06 10.49
C ASP A 116 -7.85 5.55 9.13
N ASP A 117 -7.56 6.85 8.98
CA ASP A 117 -6.79 7.37 7.85
C ASP A 117 -5.42 6.71 7.77
N TRP A 118 -5.15 5.93 6.72
CA TRP A 118 -3.87 5.25 6.53
C TRP A 118 -2.69 6.24 6.51
N ARG A 119 -2.91 7.52 6.14
CA ARG A 119 -1.88 8.55 6.18
C ARG A 119 -1.51 8.98 7.60
N ALA A 120 -2.36 8.71 8.59
CA ALA A 120 -2.06 8.93 10.00
C ALA A 120 -1.09 7.87 10.59
N GLY A 121 -0.74 6.84 9.81
CA GLY A 121 0.31 5.90 10.15
C GLY A 121 1.48 5.92 9.16
N ARG A 122 2.50 5.13 9.47
CA ARG A 122 3.62 4.81 8.56
C ARG A 122 3.21 3.86 7.45
N LEU A 123 2.15 4.22 6.73
CA LEU A 123 1.59 3.42 5.64
C LEU A 123 1.63 4.18 4.31
N ARG A 124 1.64 3.42 3.22
CA ARG A 124 1.47 3.90 1.86
C ARG A 124 0.46 3.04 1.12
N LEU A 125 -0.54 3.69 0.54
CA LEU A 125 -1.47 3.11 -0.40
C LEU A 125 -0.98 3.32 -1.83
N ALA A 126 -1.11 2.28 -2.65
CA ALA A 126 -0.89 2.34 -4.08
C ALA A 126 -1.91 1.47 -4.82
N VAL A 127 -2.13 1.80 -6.10
CA VAL A 127 -3.03 1.07 -7.00
C VAL A 127 -2.19 0.32 -8.02
N ALA A 128 -2.32 -1.01 -8.06
CA ALA A 128 -1.74 -1.84 -9.11
C ALA A 128 -2.81 -2.24 -10.13
N VAL A 129 -2.41 -2.37 -11.39
CA VAL A 129 -3.27 -2.77 -12.52
C VAL A 129 -2.67 -3.96 -13.28
N PRO A 130 -3.42 -4.65 -14.16
CA PRO A 130 -2.86 -5.65 -15.04
C PRO A 130 -1.72 -5.09 -15.90
N THR A 131 -0.77 -5.95 -16.27
CA THR A 131 0.16 -5.65 -17.37
C THR A 131 -0.60 -5.44 -18.68
N GLY A 132 0.04 -4.83 -19.68
CA GLY A 132 -0.55 -4.70 -21.03
C GLY A 132 -0.97 -6.06 -21.62
N THR A 133 -0.16 -7.10 -21.41
CA THR A 133 -0.51 -8.48 -21.82
C THR A 133 -1.73 -9.03 -21.08
N GLY A 134 -1.83 -8.84 -19.76
CA GLY A 134 -3.00 -9.25 -18.99
C GLY A 134 -4.25 -8.47 -19.40
N TRP A 135 -4.11 -7.19 -19.74
CA TRP A 135 -5.20 -6.36 -20.25
C TRP A 135 -5.68 -6.86 -21.62
N THR A 136 -4.78 -7.16 -22.56
CA THR A 136 -5.14 -7.76 -23.85
C THR A 136 -5.85 -9.11 -23.68
N ALA A 137 -5.47 -9.90 -22.67
CA ALA A 137 -6.14 -11.14 -22.29
C ALA A 137 -7.47 -10.95 -21.53
N GLY A 138 -7.93 -9.71 -21.34
CA GLY A 138 -9.24 -9.39 -20.78
C GLY A 138 -9.26 -9.03 -19.28
N SER A 139 -8.12 -9.03 -18.58
CA SER A 139 -8.09 -8.60 -17.18
C SER A 139 -8.44 -7.11 -17.07
N ARG A 140 -9.37 -6.77 -16.18
CA ARG A 140 -9.85 -5.40 -15.93
C ARG A 140 -9.81 -5.00 -14.45
N TRP A 141 -9.09 -5.73 -13.61
CA TRP A 141 -9.05 -5.44 -12.17
C TRP A 141 -8.13 -4.25 -11.81
N TYR A 142 -8.26 -3.75 -10.58
CA TYR A 142 -7.23 -2.98 -9.89
C TYR A 142 -7.09 -3.49 -8.45
N ARG A 143 -5.86 -3.46 -7.93
CA ARG A 143 -5.52 -3.86 -6.55
C ARG A 143 -5.22 -2.63 -5.71
N CYS A 144 -5.82 -2.57 -4.54
CA CYS A 144 -5.48 -1.60 -3.50
C CYS A 144 -4.44 -2.23 -2.57
N ASP A 145 -3.21 -1.79 -2.68
CA ASP A 145 -2.07 -2.38 -1.98
C ASP A 145 -1.57 -1.42 -0.89
N LEU A 146 -1.48 -1.91 0.35
CA LEU A 146 -0.87 -1.20 1.46
C LEU A 146 0.51 -1.75 1.78
N THR A 147 1.44 -0.85 2.11
CA THR A 147 2.78 -1.17 2.59
C THR A 147 3.09 -0.44 3.89
N GLU A 148 3.82 -1.08 4.81
CA GLU A 148 4.45 -0.37 5.93
C GLU A 148 5.73 0.29 5.48
N LEU A 149 5.98 1.47 6.03
CA LEU A 149 7.21 2.20 5.86
C LEU A 149 7.94 2.37 7.19
N ASN A 150 9.26 2.49 7.14
CA ASN A 150 10.06 2.86 8.31
C ASN A 150 9.85 4.33 8.74
N THR A 151 9.52 5.20 7.80
CA THR A 151 9.18 6.61 8.00
C THR A 151 8.17 7.06 6.92
N VAL A 152 7.60 8.25 7.06
CA VAL A 152 6.74 8.86 6.03
C VAL A 152 7.43 9.98 5.26
N GLU A 153 8.70 10.25 5.57
CA GLU A 153 9.55 11.22 4.85
C GLU A 153 9.98 10.69 3.46
N VAL A 154 10.62 11.53 2.67
CA VAL A 154 10.95 11.26 1.25
C VAL A 154 11.77 9.98 1.04
N ALA A 155 12.69 9.66 1.96
CA ALA A 155 13.55 8.47 1.90
C ALA A 155 12.94 7.21 2.54
N ALA A 156 11.62 7.17 2.71
CA ALA A 156 10.92 6.04 3.28
C ALA A 156 11.13 4.75 2.48
N VAL A 157 11.53 3.69 3.19
CA VAL A 157 11.65 2.33 2.63
C VAL A 157 10.53 1.45 3.14
N VAL A 158 10.11 0.49 2.31
CA VAL A 158 9.15 -0.54 2.70
C VAL A 158 9.82 -1.48 3.69
N VAL A 159 9.14 -1.75 4.81
CA VAL A 159 9.62 -2.72 5.79
C VAL A 159 8.95 -4.07 5.58
N THR A 160 9.70 -5.14 5.87
CA THR A 160 9.11 -6.48 5.99
C THR A 160 8.35 -6.55 7.29
N ARG A 161 7.15 -7.13 7.25
CA ARG A 161 6.32 -7.36 8.43
C ARG A 161 5.70 -8.75 8.44
N THR A 162 5.21 -9.10 9.62
CA THR A 162 4.37 -10.27 9.86
C THR A 162 3.09 -9.80 10.55
N GLY A 163 1.96 -10.39 10.17
CA GLY A 163 0.63 -9.98 10.62
C GLY A 163 -0.05 -9.02 9.63
N SER A 164 -1.38 -9.11 9.58
CA SER A 164 -2.22 -8.25 8.73
C SER A 164 -2.31 -6.82 9.26
N LEU A 165 -2.47 -5.86 8.34
CA LEU A 165 -2.81 -4.46 8.58
C LEU A 165 -4.24 -4.22 9.02
N ARG A 166 -5.08 -5.25 9.07
CA ARG A 166 -6.45 -5.12 9.53
C ARG A 166 -6.48 -4.52 10.93
N ASP A 167 -7.21 -3.41 11.07
CA ASP A 167 -7.34 -2.64 12.31
C ASP A 167 -6.01 -2.13 12.91
N ALA A 168 -4.91 -2.17 12.16
CA ALA A 168 -3.58 -1.85 12.69
C ALA A 168 -3.39 -0.37 13.05
N LEU A 169 -4.33 0.52 12.70
CA LEU A 169 -4.36 1.90 13.18
C LEU A 169 -5.33 2.12 14.34
N LYS A 170 -6.10 1.14 14.83
CA LYS A 170 -6.87 1.32 16.07
C LYS A 170 -5.91 1.49 17.27
N PRO A 171 -6.19 2.39 18.23
CA PRO A 171 -5.35 2.53 19.42
C PRO A 171 -5.39 1.28 20.31
N PRO A 172 -4.27 0.90 20.96
CA PRO A 172 -2.92 1.44 20.77
C PRO A 172 -2.30 0.91 19.45
N SER A 173 -1.63 1.79 18.69
CA SER A 173 -1.01 1.39 17.42
C SER A 173 0.43 1.92 17.32
N PRO A 174 1.43 1.04 17.10
CA PRO A 174 2.82 1.44 16.90
C PRO A 174 3.07 2.06 15.52
N LEU A 175 2.08 1.99 14.62
CA LEU A 175 2.15 2.54 13.26
C LEU A 175 1.75 4.00 13.21
N ARG A 176 0.92 4.46 14.16
CA ARG A 176 0.45 5.85 14.22
C ARG A 176 1.62 6.82 14.33
N LEU A 177 1.48 7.92 13.60
CA LEU A 177 2.35 9.07 13.70
C LEU A 177 2.02 9.83 14.99
N GLY A 178 3.06 10.35 15.66
CA GLY A 178 2.93 11.10 16.90
C GLY A 178 4.03 12.17 16.98
N CYS A 179 4.68 12.27 18.13
CA CYS A 179 5.75 13.24 18.38
C CYS A 179 6.97 13.00 17.48
N GLN A 180 7.56 14.11 17.02
CA GLN A 180 8.67 14.15 16.08
C GLN A 180 9.71 15.16 16.53
N ARG A 181 10.98 14.89 16.23
CA ARG A 181 12.05 15.87 16.30
C ARG A 181 12.40 16.37 14.91
N THR A 182 12.48 17.69 14.74
CA THR A 182 12.90 18.28 13.47
C THR A 182 14.41 18.19 13.29
N GLY A 183 14.83 17.83 12.08
CA GLY A 183 16.17 18.08 11.56
C GLY A 183 16.09 19.27 10.60
N GLN A 184 16.83 20.33 10.89
CA GLN A 184 16.78 21.57 10.12
C GLN A 184 18.02 21.76 9.24
N ASP A 185 17.82 22.40 8.10
CA ASP A 185 18.90 22.96 7.27
C ASP A 185 18.46 24.34 6.78
N ARG A 186 19.31 25.35 6.99
CA ARG A 186 19.06 26.77 6.64
C ARG A 186 17.67 27.27 7.08
N GLY A 187 17.28 26.93 8.31
CA GLY A 187 16.00 27.35 8.90
C GLY A 187 14.76 26.65 8.34
N ARG A 188 14.92 25.58 7.54
CA ARG A 188 13.80 24.78 7.01
C ARG A 188 13.82 23.37 7.60
N VAL A 189 12.64 22.84 7.93
CA VAL A 189 12.49 21.46 8.41
C VAL A 189 12.66 20.48 7.26
N GLN A 190 13.84 19.84 7.20
CA GLN A 190 14.18 18.84 6.18
C GLN A 190 13.74 17.44 6.57
N ARG A 191 13.71 17.14 7.86
CA ARG A 191 13.42 15.80 8.38
C ARG A 191 12.53 15.88 9.60
N LEU A 192 11.57 14.97 9.68
CA LEU A 192 10.83 14.64 10.88
C LEU A 192 11.23 13.23 11.33
N THR A 193 11.82 13.13 12.52
CA THR A 193 12.23 11.84 13.09
C THR A 193 11.29 11.49 14.25
N PRO A 194 10.64 10.31 14.23
CA PRO A 194 9.76 9.89 15.32
C PRO A 194 10.51 9.79 16.64
N VAL A 195 9.89 10.28 17.71
CA VAL A 195 10.40 10.18 19.08
C VAL A 195 9.25 9.90 20.03
N ASP A 196 9.56 9.30 21.19
CA ASP A 196 8.58 9.16 22.26
C ASP A 196 8.16 10.57 22.75
N CYS A 197 6.85 10.76 22.98
CA CYS A 197 6.33 12.04 23.43
C CYS A 197 6.84 12.45 24.82
N ALA A 198 7.26 11.51 25.67
CA ALA A 198 7.88 11.79 26.96
C ALA A 198 9.29 12.40 26.81
N VAL A 199 9.91 12.28 25.63
CA VAL A 199 11.21 12.87 25.31
C VAL A 199 11.01 14.25 24.69
N ALA A 200 11.97 15.16 24.92
CA ALA A 200 11.94 16.51 24.37
C ALA A 200 11.78 16.51 22.84
N HIS A 201 10.76 17.17 22.32
CA HIS A 201 10.48 17.23 20.89
C HIS A 201 9.89 18.59 20.51
N ASP A 202 9.91 18.92 19.23
CA ASP A 202 9.50 20.24 18.71
C ASP A 202 8.45 20.13 17.61
N ALA A 203 8.07 18.93 17.19
CA ALA A 203 6.98 18.72 16.25
C ALA A 203 6.07 17.56 16.65
N GLU A 204 4.82 17.60 16.21
CA GLU A 204 3.87 16.51 16.44
C GLU A 204 2.88 16.40 15.28
N PHE A 205 2.58 15.17 14.87
CA PHE A 205 1.57 14.91 13.84
C PHE A 205 0.19 15.35 14.33
N ALA A 206 -0.38 16.35 13.66
CA ALA A 206 -1.66 16.95 14.03
C ALA A 206 -2.84 16.34 13.28
N GLY A 207 -2.61 15.76 12.09
CA GLY A 207 -3.64 15.10 11.31
C GLY A 207 -3.40 15.17 9.81
N VAL A 208 -4.43 14.78 9.07
CA VAL A 208 -4.47 14.82 7.61
C VAL A 208 -5.47 15.88 7.18
N TRP A 209 -5.03 16.83 6.36
CA TRP A 209 -5.92 17.75 5.66
C TRP A 209 -6.09 17.28 4.21
N VAL A 210 -7.33 17.22 3.73
CA VAL A 210 -7.62 16.81 2.35
C VAL A 210 -7.61 18.05 1.46
N ALA A 211 -6.62 18.11 0.56
CA ALA A 211 -6.51 19.19 -0.39
C ALA A 211 -7.61 19.14 -1.47
N PRO A 212 -8.09 20.29 -1.96
CA PRO A 212 -8.98 20.32 -3.11
C PRO A 212 -8.27 19.83 -4.38
N ASP A 213 -9.04 19.40 -5.38
CA ASP A 213 -8.46 18.96 -6.65
C ASP A 213 -7.88 20.13 -7.45
N ARG A 214 -6.55 20.25 -7.41
CA ARG A 214 -5.77 21.32 -8.03
C ARG A 214 -4.43 20.76 -8.53
N PRO A 215 -3.71 21.47 -9.41
CA PRO A 215 -2.34 21.08 -9.77
C PRO A 215 -1.42 20.97 -8.55
N TYR A 216 -0.42 20.09 -8.64
CA TYR A 216 0.61 19.99 -7.61
C TYR A 216 1.35 21.33 -7.44
N PRO A 217 1.62 21.81 -6.21
CA PRO A 217 2.21 23.12 -5.98
C PRO A 217 3.64 23.20 -6.53
N LYS A 218 3.95 24.25 -7.31
CA LYS A 218 5.26 24.46 -7.93
C LYS A 218 5.94 25.76 -7.50
N LYS A 219 5.16 26.79 -7.14
CA LYS A 219 5.65 28.10 -6.70
C LYS A 219 5.10 28.46 -5.31
N PRO A 220 5.74 29.38 -4.57
CA PRO A 220 5.34 29.72 -3.20
C PRO A 220 3.84 30.01 -3.01
N ALA A 221 3.22 30.74 -3.94
CA ALA A 221 1.80 31.05 -3.87
C ALA A 221 0.88 29.81 -3.89
N ASP A 222 1.30 28.72 -4.54
CA ASP A 222 0.52 27.48 -4.61
C ASP A 222 0.47 26.73 -3.27
N TRP A 223 1.42 27.01 -2.37
CA TRP A 223 1.51 26.37 -1.06
C TRP A 223 0.58 26.99 -0.03
N ALA A 224 0.13 28.23 -0.22
CA ALA A 224 -0.68 28.96 0.75
C ALA A 224 -1.95 28.20 1.21
N PRO A 225 -2.72 27.54 0.32
CA PRO A 225 -3.88 26.73 0.74
C PRO A 225 -3.50 25.53 1.61
N LEU A 226 -2.33 24.91 1.37
CA LEU A 226 -1.87 23.77 2.16
C LEU A 226 -1.46 24.22 3.57
N TYR A 227 -0.78 25.36 3.68
CA TYR A 227 -0.47 25.97 4.97
C TYR A 227 -1.74 26.27 5.76
N ALA A 228 -2.72 26.94 5.14
CA ALA A 228 -4.00 27.25 5.79
C ALA A 228 -4.71 25.97 6.29
N GLY A 229 -4.83 24.95 5.44
CA GLY A 229 -5.46 23.68 5.82
C GLY A 229 -4.72 22.95 6.95
N CYS A 230 -3.38 23.01 6.97
CA CYS A 230 -2.60 22.44 8.06
C CYS A 230 -2.67 23.24 9.35
N PHE A 231 -2.79 24.57 9.27
CA PHE A 231 -3.10 25.39 10.43
C PHE A 231 -4.45 25.00 11.05
N ASP A 232 -5.49 24.78 10.25
CA ASP A 232 -6.79 24.28 10.76
C ASP A 232 -6.69 22.89 11.40
N ALA A 233 -5.86 22.00 10.84
CA ALA A 233 -5.58 20.70 11.45
C ALA A 233 -4.89 20.84 12.81
N VAL A 234 -3.90 21.74 12.91
CA VAL A 234 -3.18 22.03 14.17
C VAL A 234 -4.08 22.67 15.22
N ALA A 235 -4.94 23.61 14.83
CA ALA A 235 -5.88 24.25 15.74
C ALA A 235 -6.82 23.23 16.41
N ARG A 236 -7.42 22.36 15.58
CA ARG A 236 -8.29 21.26 16.07
C ARG A 236 -7.53 20.26 16.92
N PHE A 237 -6.33 19.88 16.49
CA PHE A 237 -5.48 18.94 17.22
C PHE A 237 -5.11 19.46 18.61
N ALA A 238 -4.64 20.70 18.70
CA ALA A 238 -4.17 21.29 19.96
C ALA A 238 -5.31 21.85 20.83
N GLY A 239 -6.53 21.97 20.32
CA GLY A 239 -7.65 22.58 21.04
C GLY A 239 -7.48 24.08 21.24
N VAL A 240 -6.97 24.79 20.22
CA VAL A 240 -6.79 26.25 20.23
C VAL A 240 -7.66 26.90 19.15
N PRO A 241 -7.98 28.21 19.26
CA PRO A 241 -8.72 28.91 18.21
C PRO A 241 -7.99 28.88 16.85
N ALA A 242 -8.74 28.61 15.78
CA ALA A 242 -8.28 28.74 14.40
C ALA A 242 -8.41 30.20 13.94
N ASP A 243 -7.54 31.06 14.46
CA ASP A 243 -7.55 32.50 14.18
C ASP A 243 -6.19 33.01 13.68
N GLY A 244 -6.11 34.30 13.35
CA GLY A 244 -4.87 34.93 12.90
C GLY A 244 -3.73 34.90 13.94
N SER A 245 -4.02 34.53 15.19
CA SER A 245 -3.01 34.37 16.24
C SER A 245 -2.30 33.02 16.20
N LEU A 246 -2.84 32.03 15.51
CA LEU A 246 -2.31 30.66 15.50
C LEU A 246 -0.85 30.60 15.02
N ARG A 247 -0.48 31.41 14.03
CA ARG A 247 0.91 31.54 13.55
C ARG A 247 1.91 32.03 14.60
N TYR A 248 1.42 32.66 15.66
CA TYR A 248 2.22 33.09 16.81
C TYR A 248 2.23 32.04 17.94
N ARG A 249 1.41 31.00 17.84
CA ARG A 249 1.35 29.88 18.79
C ARG A 249 2.27 28.74 18.34
N SER A 250 2.25 28.44 17.05
CA SER A 250 3.05 27.41 16.40
C SER A 250 3.21 27.71 14.92
N ASP A 251 4.25 27.16 14.32
CA ASP A 251 4.35 27.03 12.86
C ASP A 251 3.86 25.63 12.45
N VAL A 252 3.86 25.33 11.15
CA VAL A 252 3.41 24.04 10.61
C VAL A 252 4.43 23.46 9.65
N VAL A 253 4.62 22.15 9.73
CA VAL A 253 5.31 21.39 8.68
C VAL A 253 4.26 20.72 7.80
N VAL A 254 4.27 21.08 6.53
CA VAL A 254 3.34 20.59 5.51
C VAL A 254 4.02 19.50 4.68
N ARG A 255 3.38 18.33 4.58
CA ARG A 255 3.87 17.18 3.80
C ARG A 255 2.79 16.66 2.86
N PRO A 256 2.64 17.25 1.66
CA PRO A 256 1.74 16.71 0.65
C PRO A 256 2.31 15.41 0.07
N PRO A 257 1.48 14.56 -0.55
CA PRO A 257 1.99 13.43 -1.30
C PRO A 257 2.76 13.92 -2.53
N GLY A 258 3.82 13.20 -2.94
CA GLY A 258 4.62 13.61 -4.10
C GLY A 258 3.80 13.68 -5.40
N ALA A 259 4.29 14.44 -6.38
CA ALA A 259 3.55 14.78 -7.61
C ALA A 259 2.92 13.58 -8.36
N GLY A 260 3.59 12.42 -8.39
CA GLY A 260 3.02 11.21 -8.99
C GLY A 260 1.78 10.68 -8.26
N ARG A 261 1.84 10.62 -6.92
CA ARG A 261 0.67 10.24 -6.10
C ARG A 261 -0.43 11.29 -6.17
N TRP A 262 -0.04 12.56 -6.20
CA TRP A 262 -0.97 13.65 -6.47
C TRP A 262 -1.68 13.46 -7.83
N GLY A 263 -0.97 13.03 -8.87
CA GLY A 263 -1.58 12.73 -10.17
C GLY A 263 -2.70 11.70 -10.10
N VAL A 264 -2.52 10.63 -9.32
CA VAL A 264 -3.52 9.54 -9.18
C VAL A 264 -4.64 9.83 -8.18
N GLY A 265 -4.69 11.03 -7.59
CA GLY A 265 -5.79 11.43 -6.70
C GLY A 265 -5.47 11.40 -5.21
N ASP A 266 -4.22 11.11 -4.81
CA ASP A 266 -3.81 11.29 -3.41
C ASP A 266 -3.81 12.78 -3.06
N ARG A 267 -4.75 13.18 -2.21
CA ARG A 267 -4.95 14.57 -1.76
C ARG A 267 -4.72 14.77 -0.26
N GLY A 268 -4.40 13.71 0.47
CA GLY A 268 -4.21 13.80 1.92
C GLY A 268 -2.83 14.37 2.26
N VAL A 269 -2.82 15.60 2.78
CA VAL A 269 -1.63 16.31 3.24
C VAL A 269 -1.42 15.99 4.72
N ARG A 270 -0.25 15.47 5.06
CA ARG A 270 0.14 15.28 6.47
C ARG A 270 0.55 16.62 7.06
N CYS A 271 -0.06 16.98 8.18
CA CYS A 271 0.13 18.25 8.86
C CYS A 271 0.75 18.01 10.23
N TYR A 272 1.80 18.76 10.53
CA TYR A 272 2.48 18.68 11.82
C TYR A 272 2.48 20.05 12.48
N LEU A 273 2.14 20.10 13.76
CA LEU A 273 2.47 21.23 14.62
C LEU A 273 3.99 21.30 14.73
N TRP A 274 4.57 22.50 14.63
CA TRP A 274 6.00 22.71 14.83
C TRP A 274 6.28 23.95 15.69
N LEU A 275 7.22 23.78 16.63
CA LEU A 275 7.71 24.78 17.55
C LEU A 275 9.14 25.17 17.16
N SER A 276 9.28 26.21 16.33
CA SER A 276 10.57 26.63 15.80
C SER A 276 11.57 27.12 16.87
N ASN A 277 11.09 27.51 18.05
CA ASN A 277 11.88 28.18 19.09
C ASN A 277 11.98 27.43 20.43
N ARG A 278 11.37 26.25 20.57
CA ARG A 278 11.38 25.50 21.83
C ARG A 278 11.09 24.03 21.63
N THR A 279 11.43 23.23 22.62
CA THR A 279 10.96 21.85 22.76
C THR A 279 9.93 21.74 23.88
N VAL A 280 9.15 20.66 23.85
CA VAL A 280 8.20 20.27 24.89
C VAL A 280 8.37 18.79 25.24
N THR A 281 7.84 18.41 26.39
CA THR A 281 7.61 17.01 26.78
C THR A 281 6.11 16.79 26.98
N GLY A 282 5.65 15.61 26.57
CA GLY A 282 4.24 15.26 26.44
C GLY A 282 3.61 15.76 25.13
N SER A 283 2.54 15.10 24.71
CA SER A 283 1.74 15.51 23.55
C SER A 283 1.10 16.89 23.75
N LEU A 284 0.94 17.61 22.64
CA LEU A 284 0.17 18.86 22.56
C LEU A 284 -1.28 18.63 22.12
N LYS A 285 -1.71 17.38 21.93
CA LYS A 285 -3.10 17.04 21.63
C LYS A 285 -4.02 17.57 22.73
N ALA A 286 -5.01 18.36 22.35
CA ALA A 286 -5.97 19.01 23.24
C ALA A 286 -5.33 19.79 24.41
N ALA A 287 -4.10 20.29 24.24
CA ALA A 287 -3.36 20.96 25.31
C ALA A 287 -3.86 22.38 25.60
N GLY A 288 -4.58 22.99 24.65
CA GLY A 288 -5.24 24.27 24.78
C GLY A 288 -4.30 25.49 24.81
N PRO A 289 -4.87 26.70 24.91
CA PRO A 289 -4.12 27.96 24.85
C PRO A 289 -3.06 28.14 25.94
N ALA A 290 -3.22 27.49 27.10
CA ALA A 290 -2.29 27.60 28.21
C ALA A 290 -0.95 26.90 27.91
N ARG A 291 -1.00 25.73 27.28
CA ARG A 291 0.20 24.96 26.87
C ARG A 291 0.75 25.45 25.53
N LEU A 292 -0.10 26.01 24.67
CA LEU A 292 0.27 26.59 23.39
C LEU A 292 -0.11 28.10 23.31
N PRO A 293 0.58 28.96 24.09
CA PRO A 293 0.25 30.38 24.17
C PRO A 293 0.70 31.14 22.92
N VAL A 294 0.09 32.31 22.69
CA VAL A 294 0.56 33.28 21.70
C VAL A 294 1.93 33.82 22.12
N ARG A 295 2.89 33.83 21.18
CA ARG A 295 4.24 34.37 21.36
C ARG A 295 4.52 35.39 20.26
N THR A 296 4.62 36.66 20.64
CA THR A 296 4.88 37.79 19.72
C THR A 296 6.32 38.31 19.81
N ARG A 297 7.25 37.51 20.33
CA ARG A 297 8.68 37.83 20.46
C ARG A 297 9.51 36.70 19.89
#